data_AF-A0A535P8J4-F1
#
_entry.id   AF-A0A535P8J4-F1
#
_cell.length_a   1.000
_cell.length_b   1.000
_cell.length_c   1.000
_cell.angle_alpha   90.00
_cell.angle_beta   90.00
_cell.angle_gamma   90.00
#
_symmetry.space_group_name_H-M   'P 1'
#
loop_
_entity.id
_entity.type
_entity.pdbx_description
1 polymer ?
#
loop_
_entity_poly.entity_id
_entity_poly.type
_entity_poly.pdbx_seq_one_letter_code
_entity_poly.pdbx_strand_id
1 'polypeptide(L)'
;MTEFAPARLQATKELPLGEGWLYEPKFDGYRGLLVNSASGKGSLWSRNDKDLGRWFPELIALAGRLPRGTVLDGEIVMPTPTGVSFLALQGRLASLGRESPVAFIAFDVLRCGDDLRGRALSQRRRRLLGLVDEVADTSLQLMAQTSDRDAALA
;
A
#
# COMPACT_ATOMS: atom_id res chain seq x y z
N MET A 1 -8.71 -14.59 -1.23
CA MET A 1 -9.50 -13.50 -0.67
C MET A 1 -10.11 -12.75 -1.85
N THR A 2 -11.22 -13.26 -2.37
CA THR A 2 -11.80 -12.87 -3.66
C THR A 2 -12.66 -11.59 -3.64
N GLU A 3 -12.85 -10.96 -2.47
CA GLU A 3 -13.76 -9.81 -2.30
C GLU A 3 -13.17 -8.48 -2.78
N PHE A 4 -11.85 -8.31 -2.70
CA PHE A 4 -11.14 -7.08 -3.03
C PHE A 4 -10.22 -7.27 -4.23
N ALA A 5 -10.81 -7.36 -5.42
CA ALA A 5 -10.03 -7.36 -6.65
C ALA A 5 -9.35 -5.98 -6.83
N PRO A 6 -8.01 -5.92 -6.91
CA PRO A 6 -7.30 -4.66 -7.02
C PRO A 6 -7.51 -4.02 -8.40
N ALA A 7 -7.58 -2.69 -8.44
CA ALA A 7 -7.64 -1.94 -9.67
C ALA A 7 -6.40 -2.22 -10.54
N ARG A 8 -6.60 -2.41 -11.84
CA ARG A 8 -5.53 -2.68 -12.80
C ARG A 8 -5.04 -1.39 -13.44
N LEU A 9 -3.74 -1.33 -13.69
CA LEU A 9 -3.13 -0.24 -14.45
C LEU A 9 -3.25 -0.53 -15.94
N GLN A 10 -3.56 0.50 -16.72
CA GLN A 10 -3.43 0.49 -18.17
C GLN A 10 -2.07 1.10 -18.53
N ALA A 11 -1.27 0.38 -19.32
CA ALA A 11 0.00 0.90 -19.79
C ALA A 11 -0.23 2.07 -20.77
N THR A 12 0.44 3.19 -20.52
CA THR A 12 0.46 4.38 -21.36
C THR A 12 1.90 4.84 -21.57
N LYS A 13 2.17 5.48 -22.72
CA LYS A 13 3.48 6.08 -23.00
C LYS A 13 3.65 7.45 -22.37
N GLU A 14 2.54 8.14 -22.11
CA GLU A 14 2.52 9.50 -21.59
C GLU A 14 1.60 9.58 -20.37
N LEU A 15 1.97 10.43 -19.41
CA LEU A 15 1.10 10.75 -18.29
C LEU A 15 -0.19 11.40 -18.82
N PRO A 16 -1.37 10.96 -18.37
CA PRO A 16 -2.63 11.48 -18.87
C PRO A 16 -2.77 12.98 -18.58
N LEU A 17 -3.47 13.68 -19.46
CA LEU A 17 -3.69 15.13 -19.41
C LEU A 17 -5.11 15.47 -18.97
N GLY A 18 -5.28 16.65 -18.40
CA GLY A 18 -6.57 17.23 -18.03
C GLY A 18 -6.78 17.34 -16.52
N GLU A 19 -7.89 17.96 -16.15
CA GLU A 19 -8.25 18.15 -14.75
C GLU A 19 -8.66 16.84 -14.07
N GLY A 20 -8.39 16.74 -12.77
CA GLY A 20 -8.77 15.58 -11.95
C GLY A 20 -7.79 14.42 -11.97
N TRP A 21 -6.70 14.50 -12.74
CA TRP A 21 -5.61 13.53 -12.67
C TRP A 21 -4.72 13.77 -11.45
N LEU A 22 -4.24 12.65 -10.91
CA LEU A 22 -3.30 12.59 -9.80
C LEU A 22 -2.20 11.61 -10.21
N TYR A 23 -0.96 12.00 -9.95
CA TYR A 23 0.24 11.26 -10.32
C TYR A 23 0.91 10.74 -9.05
N GLU A 24 1.30 9.48 -9.06
CA GLU A 24 1.94 8.79 -7.95
C GLU A 24 3.19 8.07 -8.47
N PRO A 25 4.31 8.06 -7.71
CA PRO A 25 5.48 7.27 -8.06
C PRO A 25 5.13 5.80 -8.16
N LYS A 26 5.54 5.16 -9.26
CA LYS A 26 5.44 3.71 -9.37
C LYS A 26 6.68 3.07 -8.73
N PHE A 27 6.54 2.56 -7.52
CA PHE A 27 7.58 1.73 -6.91
C PHE A 27 7.64 0.33 -7.52
N ASP A 28 8.83 -0.27 -7.44
CA ASP A 28 9.04 -1.68 -7.74
C ASP A 28 9.15 -2.46 -6.42
N GLY A 29 8.04 -3.07 -6.03
CA GLY A 29 7.89 -3.83 -4.80
C GLY A 29 6.97 -5.04 -4.96
N TYR A 30 6.29 -5.43 -3.88
CA TYR A 30 5.16 -6.36 -3.95
C TYR A 30 3.87 -5.65 -3.58
N ARG A 31 2.96 -5.46 -4.56
CA ARG A 31 1.59 -5.02 -4.28
C ARG A 31 0.88 -5.98 -3.33
N GLY A 32 0.35 -5.44 -2.24
CA GLY A 32 -0.32 -6.19 -1.21
C GLY A 32 -1.55 -5.47 -0.63
N LEU A 33 -2.48 -6.27 -0.13
CA LEU A 33 -3.62 -5.86 0.65
C LEU A 33 -3.33 -6.09 2.13
N LEU A 34 -3.19 -5.00 2.88
CA LEU A 34 -3.00 -5.02 4.32
C LEU A 34 -4.38 -4.98 5.00
N VAL A 35 -4.72 -6.02 5.74
CA VAL A 35 -6.10 -6.25 6.21
C VAL A 35 -6.11 -6.41 7.71
N ASN A 36 -6.94 -5.61 8.39
CA ASN A 36 -7.42 -5.95 9.73
C ASN A 36 -8.82 -6.52 9.61
N SER A 37 -9.00 -7.81 9.92
CA SER A 37 -10.33 -8.44 9.85
C SER A 37 -11.32 -7.79 10.82
N ALA A 38 -12.61 -8.07 10.65
CA ALA A 38 -13.64 -7.68 11.63
C ALA A 38 -13.37 -8.26 13.04
N SER A 39 -12.70 -9.41 13.12
CA SER A 39 -12.27 -10.03 14.38
C SER A 39 -10.98 -9.45 14.97
N GLY A 40 -10.33 -8.47 14.32
CA GLY A 40 -9.09 -7.87 14.78
C GLY A 40 -7.83 -8.67 14.41
N LYS A 41 -7.93 -9.62 13.46
CA LYS A 41 -6.80 -10.42 12.98
C LYS A 41 -6.16 -9.74 11.76
N GLY A 42 -4.91 -9.31 11.93
CA GLY A 42 -4.07 -8.82 10.84
C GLY A 42 -3.78 -9.91 9.80
N SER A 43 -3.77 -9.53 8.53
CA SER A 43 -3.33 -10.38 7.42
C SER A 43 -2.78 -9.53 6.26
N LEU A 44 -1.95 -10.15 5.42
CA LEU A 44 -1.34 -9.49 4.27
C LEU A 44 -1.41 -10.42 3.06
N TRP A 45 -1.99 -9.93 1.98
CA TRP A 45 -2.27 -10.73 0.80
C TRP A 45 -1.69 -10.08 -0.44
N SER A 46 -1.08 -10.85 -1.34
CA SER A 46 -0.70 -10.34 -2.65
C SER A 46 -1.93 -10.08 -3.52
N ARG A 47 -1.72 -9.34 -4.62
CA ARG A 47 -2.70 -9.21 -5.72
C ARG A 47 -3.30 -10.53 -6.22
N ASN A 48 -2.54 -11.63 -6.17
CA ASN A 48 -2.95 -12.93 -6.70
C ASN A 48 -3.40 -13.88 -5.58
N ASP A 49 -3.96 -13.33 -4.49
CA ASP A 49 -4.54 -14.10 -3.38
C ASP A 49 -3.56 -15.01 -2.60
N LYS A 50 -2.25 -14.79 -2.76
CA LYS A 50 -1.24 -15.47 -1.93
C LYS A 50 -1.10 -14.78 -0.59
N ASP A 51 -1.15 -15.55 0.50
CA ASP A 51 -0.82 -15.10 1.85
C ASP A 51 0.66 -14.74 1.92
N LEU A 52 0.96 -13.47 2.23
CA LEU A 52 2.32 -12.94 2.37
C LEU A 52 2.79 -12.86 3.82
N GLY A 53 1.92 -13.16 4.79
CA GLY A 53 2.16 -12.88 6.21
C GLY A 53 3.38 -13.57 6.79
N ARG A 54 3.72 -14.77 6.31
CA ARG A 54 4.91 -15.51 6.79
C ARG A 54 6.22 -14.76 6.56
N TRP A 55 6.27 -13.92 5.53
CA TRP A 55 7.46 -13.15 5.16
C TRP A 55 7.49 -11.76 5.80
N PHE A 56 6.34 -11.24 6.21
CA PHE A 56 6.20 -9.88 6.73
C PHE A 56 5.41 -9.84 8.05
N PRO A 57 5.82 -10.60 9.08
CA PRO A 57 5.10 -10.62 10.37
C PRO A 57 4.98 -9.24 11.02
N GLU A 58 5.93 -8.34 10.77
CA GLU A 58 5.88 -6.94 11.22
C GLU A 58 4.70 -6.18 10.61
N LEU A 59 4.38 -6.43 9.34
CA LEU A 59 3.21 -5.84 8.69
C LEU A 59 1.90 -6.46 9.20
N ILE A 60 1.92 -7.73 9.60
CA ILE A 60 0.76 -8.36 10.24
C ILE A 60 0.45 -7.70 11.58
N ALA A 61 1.48 -7.42 12.38
CA ALA A 61 1.34 -6.68 13.64
C ALA A 61 0.85 -5.24 13.41
N LEU A 62 1.41 -4.55 12.41
CA LEU A 62 0.98 -3.23 11.97
C LEU A 62 -0.52 -3.22 11.56
N ALA A 63 -0.97 -4.22 10.79
CA ALA A 63 -2.37 -4.33 10.39
C ALA A 63 -3.30 -4.38 11.60
N GLY A 64 -2.91 -5.06 12.68
CA GLY A 64 -3.69 -5.14 13.91
C GLY A 64 -3.93 -3.79 14.60
N ARG A 65 -3.14 -2.75 14.28
CA ARG A 65 -3.29 -1.38 14.80
C ARG A 65 -4.28 -0.53 13.99
N LEU A 66 -4.65 -0.96 12.79
CA LEU A 66 -5.70 -0.30 12.01
C LEU A 66 -7.07 -0.54 12.66
N PRO A 67 -8.08 0.30 12.40
CA PRO A 67 -9.46 -0.01 12.78
C PRO A 67 -9.89 -1.39 12.23
N ARG A 68 -10.70 -2.12 12.99
CA ARG A 68 -11.21 -3.44 12.56
C ARG A 68 -12.01 -3.31 11.26
N GLY A 69 -11.86 -4.30 10.39
CA GLY A 69 -12.47 -4.31 9.06
C GLY A 69 -11.76 -3.43 8.03
N THR A 70 -10.60 -2.85 8.35
CA THR A 70 -9.84 -2.01 7.41
C THR A 70 -9.12 -2.86 6.36
N VAL A 71 -9.15 -2.39 5.11
CA VAL A 71 -8.41 -2.97 3.98
C VAL A 71 -7.68 -1.84 3.25
N LEU A 72 -6.35 -1.86 3.32
CA LEU A 72 -5.48 -0.95 2.57
C LEU A 72 -4.90 -1.64 1.34
N ASP A 73 -4.74 -0.90 0.26
CA ASP A 73 -4.01 -1.32 -0.95
C ASP A 73 -2.73 -0.50 -1.07
N GLY A 74 -1.62 -1.18 -1.28
CA GLY A 74 -0.30 -0.58 -1.18
C GLY A 74 0.82 -1.46 -1.72
N GLU A 75 2.02 -0.90 -1.68
CA GLU A 75 3.23 -1.56 -2.12
C GLU A 75 4.12 -1.89 -0.92
N ILE A 76 4.55 -3.15 -0.81
CA ILE A 76 5.58 -3.56 0.14
C ILE A 76 6.93 -3.26 -0.49
N VAL A 77 7.72 -2.42 0.18
CA VAL A 77 9.04 -2.00 -0.29
C VAL A 77 10.09 -2.24 0.79
N MET A 78 11.35 -2.30 0.36
CA MET A 78 12.49 -2.23 1.27
C MET A 78 13.17 -0.87 1.12
N PRO A 79 13.09 0.00 2.15
CA PRO A 79 13.82 1.25 2.18
C PRO A 79 15.34 1.02 2.17
N THR A 80 16.07 1.91 1.51
CA THR A 80 17.53 2.01 1.50
C THR A 80 17.95 3.47 1.70
N PRO A 81 19.23 3.75 2.00
CA PRO A 81 19.72 5.13 2.07
C PRO A 81 19.51 5.95 0.78
N THR A 82 19.26 5.29 -0.35
CA THR A 82 19.09 5.91 -1.67
C THR A 82 17.66 5.79 -2.22
N GLY A 83 16.70 5.31 -1.44
CA GLY A 83 15.29 5.15 -1.87
C GLY A 83 14.73 3.79 -1.49
N VAL A 84 14.30 3.01 -2.48
CA VAL A 84 13.80 1.64 -2.30
C VAL A 84 14.54 0.65 -3.19
N SER A 85 14.71 -0.59 -2.74
CA SER A 85 15.41 -1.63 -3.51
C SER A 85 14.61 -2.92 -3.61
N PHE A 86 14.14 -3.22 -4.83
CA PHE A 86 13.47 -4.48 -5.13
C PHE A 86 14.40 -5.68 -4.97
N LEU A 87 15.66 -5.57 -5.40
CA LEU A 87 16.65 -6.64 -5.28
C LEU A 87 16.90 -7.00 -3.81
N ALA A 88 17.03 -6.00 -2.95
CA ALA A 88 17.22 -6.23 -1.51
C ALA A 88 15.97 -6.88 -0.88
N LEU A 89 14.76 -6.47 -1.31
CA LEU A 89 13.52 -7.11 -0.92
C LEU A 89 13.44 -8.58 -1.35
N GLN A 90 13.88 -8.92 -2.56
CA GLN A 90 13.98 -10.31 -3.02
C GLN A 90 14.97 -11.13 -2.19
N GLY A 91 16.14 -10.56 -1.88
CA GLY A 91 17.14 -11.19 -1.01
C GLY A 91 16.59 -11.53 0.37
N ARG A 92 15.84 -10.59 0.98
CA ARG A 92 15.14 -10.80 2.25
C ARG A 92 14.15 -11.96 2.21
N LEU A 93 13.36 -12.05 1.14
CA LEU A 93 12.40 -13.13 0.97
C LEU A 93 13.07 -14.50 0.84
N ALA A 94 14.21 -14.56 0.16
CA ALA A 94 14.97 -15.79 -0.04
C ALA A 94 15.63 -16.29 1.26
N SER A 95 16.10 -15.37 2.11
CA SER A 95 16.76 -15.71 3.37
C SER A 95 15.81 -15.87 4.56
N LEU A 96 14.51 -15.56 4.39
CA LEU A 96 13.56 -15.35 5.50
C LEU A 96 14.08 -14.37 6.56
N GLY A 97 15.04 -13.52 6.20
CA GLY A 97 15.71 -12.60 7.11
C GLY A 97 14.73 -11.54 7.58
N ARG A 98 14.36 -11.58 8.85
CA ARG A 98 13.43 -10.61 9.47
C ARG A 98 14.14 -9.34 9.95
N GLU A 99 15.47 -9.30 9.87
CA GLU A 99 16.29 -8.21 10.42
C GLU A 99 16.33 -6.97 9.53
N SER A 100 15.89 -7.07 8.27
CA SER A 100 15.83 -5.94 7.35
C SER A 100 14.43 -5.32 7.35
N PRO A 101 14.29 -4.01 7.68
CA PRO A 101 13.00 -3.36 7.76
C PRO A 101 12.35 -3.26 6.37
N VAL A 102 11.03 -3.39 6.35
CA VAL A 102 10.19 -3.14 5.18
C VAL A 102 9.18 -2.05 5.51
N ALA A 103 8.68 -1.38 4.49
CA ALA A 103 7.58 -0.43 4.62
C ALA A 103 6.42 -0.86 3.72
N PHE A 104 5.21 -0.52 4.13
CA PHE A 104 3.99 -0.60 3.34
C PHE A 104 3.61 0.82 2.91
N ILE A 105 3.81 1.13 1.63
CA ILE A 105 3.41 2.41 1.03
C ILE A 105 1.99 2.26 0.52
N ALA A 106 1.01 2.74 1.30
CA ALA A 106 -0.40 2.68 0.96
C ALA A 106 -0.76 3.78 -0.03
N PHE A 107 -1.47 3.41 -1.11
CA PHE A 107 -2.00 4.36 -2.10
C PHE A 107 -3.53 4.39 -2.13
N ASP A 108 -4.21 3.39 -1.58
CA ASP A 108 -5.67 3.41 -1.47
C ASP A 108 -6.18 2.74 -0.17
N VAL A 109 -7.41 3.08 0.21
CA VAL A 109 -8.19 2.42 1.26
C VAL A 109 -9.48 1.90 0.66
N LEU A 110 -9.62 0.58 0.64
CA LEU A 110 -10.76 -0.09 0.02
C LEU A 110 -11.94 -0.23 0.99
N ARG A 111 -11.65 -0.39 2.28
CA ARG A 111 -12.64 -0.47 3.35
C ARG A 111 -12.08 0.13 4.63
N CYS A 112 -12.90 0.84 5.36
CA CYS A 112 -12.66 1.21 6.77
C CYS A 112 -14.02 1.49 7.42
N GLY A 113 -14.54 0.51 8.16
CA GLY A 113 -15.98 0.43 8.44
C GLY A 113 -16.72 -0.01 7.18
N ASP A 114 -17.17 0.97 6.39
CA ASP A 114 -17.89 0.73 5.13
C ASP A 114 -16.95 0.43 3.95
N ASP A 115 -17.49 -0.20 2.91
CA ASP A 115 -16.82 -0.31 1.61
C ASP A 115 -16.68 1.06 0.96
N LEU A 116 -15.45 1.47 0.68
CA LEU A 116 -15.12 2.78 0.17
C LEU A 116 -14.91 2.79 -1.35
N ARG A 117 -14.91 1.63 -2.02
CA ARG A 117 -14.59 1.55 -3.47
C ARG A 117 -15.53 2.36 -4.36
N GLY A 118 -16.78 2.56 -3.92
CA GLY A 118 -17.75 3.42 -4.60
C GLY A 118 -17.61 4.92 -4.34
N ARG A 119 -16.69 5.33 -3.45
CA ARG A 119 -16.42 6.74 -3.11
C ARG A 119 -15.37 7.33 -4.06
N ALA A 120 -15.36 8.66 -4.19
CA ALA A 120 -14.36 9.34 -5.01
C ALA A 120 -12.95 9.12 -4.46
N LEU A 121 -11.93 9.05 -5.34
CA LEU A 121 -10.53 8.82 -4.93
C LEU A 121 -10.05 9.85 -3.89
N SER A 122 -10.45 11.12 -4.02
CA SER A 122 -10.12 12.17 -3.05
C SER A 122 -10.68 11.91 -1.64
N GLN A 123 -11.87 11.30 -1.55
CA GLN A 123 -12.48 10.92 -0.27
C GLN A 123 -11.74 9.73 0.35
N ARG A 124 -11.40 8.72 -0.46
CA ARG A 124 -10.60 7.58 0.00
C ARG A 124 -9.22 8.02 0.46
N ARG A 125 -8.55 8.88 -0.31
CA ARG A 125 -7.23 9.41 0.05
C ARG A 125 -7.23 10.20 1.36
N ARG A 126 -8.26 11.02 1.60
CA ARG A 126 -8.41 11.72 2.90
C ARG A 126 -8.57 10.75 4.05
N ARG A 127 -9.35 9.67 3.87
CA ARG A 127 -9.48 8.63 4.89
C ARG A 127 -8.17 7.89 5.11
N LEU A 128 -7.44 7.58 4.05
CA LEU A 128 -6.15 6.92 4.11
C LEU A 128 -5.12 7.77 4.88
N LEU A 129 -5.03 9.07 4.59
CA LEU A 129 -4.16 10.00 5.34
C LEU A 129 -4.46 9.95 6.84
N GLY A 130 -5.74 10.06 7.22
CA GLY A 130 -6.13 9.98 8.63
C GLY A 130 -5.72 8.65 9.28
N LEU A 131 -5.82 7.52 8.57
CA LEU A 131 -5.37 6.22 9.10
C LEU A 131 -3.85 6.15 9.28
N VAL A 132 -3.08 6.72 8.34
CA VAL A 132 -1.61 6.77 8.44
C VAL A 132 -1.20 7.63 9.65
N ASP A 133 -1.81 8.79 9.81
CA ASP A 133 -1.56 9.70 10.93
C ASP A 133 -1.97 9.09 12.28
N GLU A 134 -3.12 8.42 12.35
CA GLU A 134 -3.61 7.72 13.55
C GLU A 134 -2.68 6.57 13.96
N VAL A 135 -2.15 5.80 12.99
CA VAL A 135 -1.23 4.69 13.27
C VAL A 135 0.15 5.21 13.69
N ALA A 136 0.64 6.29 13.08
CA ALA A 136 1.92 6.94 13.40
C ALA A 136 3.12 5.95 13.46
N ASP A 137 3.25 5.09 12.45
CA ASP A 137 4.35 4.13 12.33
C ASP A 137 5.12 4.35 11.03
N THR A 138 6.45 4.39 11.10
CA THR A 138 7.29 4.61 9.92
C THR A 138 7.21 3.49 8.88
N SER A 139 6.72 2.31 9.27
CA SER A 139 6.46 1.16 8.39
C SER A 139 5.15 1.28 7.62
N LEU A 140 4.27 2.24 7.96
CA LEU A 140 3.08 2.58 7.19
C LEU A 140 3.23 3.99 6.62
N GLN A 141 3.35 4.09 5.30
CA GLN A 141 3.57 5.37 4.64
C GLN A 141 2.46 5.66 3.64
N LEU A 142 2.11 6.93 3.50
CA LEU A 142 1.20 7.40 2.46
C LEU A 142 1.97 7.57 1.15
N MET A 143 1.43 7.05 0.05
CA MET A 143 1.98 7.28 -1.29
C MET A 143 2.00 8.78 -1.61
N ALA A 144 3.17 9.30 -1.97
CA ALA A 144 3.30 10.66 -2.47
C ALA A 144 2.43 10.84 -3.72
N GLN A 145 1.74 11.98 -3.81
CA GLN A 145 0.84 12.26 -4.92
C GLN A 145 0.87 13.74 -5.25
N THR A 146 0.79 14.05 -6.53
CA THR A 146 0.71 15.41 -7.04
C THR A 146 -0.33 15.50 -8.16
N SER A 147 -1.00 16.65 -8.28
CA SER A 147 -1.79 17.01 -9.46
C SER A 147 -0.96 17.80 -10.49
N ASP A 148 0.25 18.19 -10.13
CA ASP A 148 1.21 18.86 -11.03
C ASP A 148 1.98 17.80 -11.82
N ARG A 149 1.76 17.80 -13.13
CA ARG A 149 2.37 16.86 -14.07
C ARG A 149 3.87 17.10 -14.23
N ASP A 150 4.31 18.36 -14.22
CA ASP A 150 5.71 18.69 -14.40
C ASP A 150 6.50 18.26 -13.16
N ALA A 151 5.92 18.45 -11.97
CA ALA A 151 6.45 17.89 -10.73
C ALA A 151 6.47 16.36 -10.71
N ALA A 152 5.55 15.68 -11.42
CA ALA A 152 5.53 14.22 -11.54
C ALA A 152 6.58 13.66 -12.51
N LEU A 153 7.12 14.50 -13.40
CA LEU A 153 8.14 14.14 -14.39
C LEU A 153 9.57 14.50 -13.94
N ALA A 154 9.70 15.32 -12.89
CA ALA A 154 10.97 15.72 -12.29
C ALA A 154 11.57 14.62 -11.41
#